data_AF-A0A2E1KMQ1-F1
#
_entry.id   AF-A0A2E1KMQ1-F1
#
_cell.length_a   1.000
_cell.length_b   1.000
_cell.length_c   1.000
_cell.angle_alpha   90.00
_cell.angle_beta   90.00
_cell.angle_gamma   90.00
#
_symmetry.space_group_name_H-M   'P 1'
#
loop_
_entity.id
_entity.type
_entity.pdbx_description
1 polymer ?
#
loop_
_entity_poly.entity_id
_entity_poly.type
_entity_poly.pdbx_seq_one_letter_code
_entity_poly.pdbx_strand_id
1 'polypeptide(L)'
;MGTLKISVIRLLCGDGSLMSVTTAPPSDSTEPQTSHDSTAPGEEKSRGLLELRSVFNDIEETAAPLVASPPVEKFLITVIVVVPLIACGYGGYRLGQYGLMSWLDLGLLLGGWYATGLGITVGFHRMLAHRAFDATGPIRYFWMALGSLAIQGSPLMWCAVHRRHHQCSDKPGDPHSPHLHNGGVWQIIRGFLHSHTGWLYSPYWTDPRLKKFIPDLMVDKQALAIDRFYYVWIAVSLALPALIAGLVTWSWHGAATGFLWGGLVRACVTHHITWSINSVCHVFGKQDYQAGDASRNNVIFGFLAHGEGWHNNHHAFPNSARHGLKWWQFDLSWVLIRGMERLRLARNVKVPAANMLSGRRL
;
A
#
# COMPACT_ATOMS: atom_id res chain seq x y z
N MET A 1 11.28 39.90 33.97
CA MET A 1 10.34 38.79 33.74
C MET A 1 10.55 38.27 32.33
N GLY A 2 10.87 36.99 32.16
CA GLY A 2 11.04 36.35 30.84
C GLY A 2 12.33 35.56 30.69
N THR A 3 12.56 34.57 31.57
CA THR A 3 13.70 33.64 31.53
C THR A 3 13.57 32.71 30.33
N LEU A 4 14.45 32.81 29.33
CA LEU A 4 14.57 31.82 28.25
C LEU A 4 15.29 30.58 28.80
N LYS A 5 14.53 29.51 29.07
CA LYS A 5 15.06 28.18 29.37
C LYS A 5 15.53 27.52 28.08
N ILE A 6 16.84 27.44 27.86
CA ILE A 6 17.44 26.54 26.88
C ILE A 6 17.53 25.16 27.55
N SER A 7 16.69 24.22 27.11
CA SER A 7 16.83 22.81 27.49
C SER A 7 17.92 22.19 26.62
N VAL A 8 19.05 21.86 27.23
CA VAL A 8 20.12 21.06 26.61
C VAL A 8 19.67 19.60 26.61
N ILE A 9 19.44 19.04 25.43
CA ILE A 9 19.21 17.61 25.24
C ILE A 9 20.55 16.90 25.42
N ARG A 10 20.71 16.16 26.53
CA ARG A 10 21.83 15.23 26.73
C ARG A 10 21.52 13.93 25.98
N LEU A 11 22.28 13.64 24.93
CA LEU A 11 22.35 12.31 24.32
C LEU A 11 23.35 11.48 25.12
N LEU A 12 22.87 10.41 25.77
CA LEU A 12 23.70 9.38 26.42
C LEU A 12 24.18 8.41 25.34
N CYS A 13 25.50 8.28 25.18
CA CYS A 13 26.11 7.15 24.48
C CYS A 13 26.30 5.99 25.48
N GLY A 14 26.15 4.75 25.01
CA GLY A 14 25.99 3.54 25.82
C GLY A 14 27.23 3.03 26.58
N ASP A 15 28.28 3.84 26.74
CA ASP A 15 29.51 3.45 27.45
C ASP A 15 29.99 4.48 28.49
N GLY A 16 29.20 5.50 28.80
CA GLY A 16 29.41 6.36 29.97
C GLY A 16 30.59 7.34 29.88
N SER A 17 31.15 7.58 28.70
CA SER A 17 32.20 8.59 28.51
C SER A 17 31.64 9.95 28.05
N LEU A 18 32.13 11.05 28.63
CA LEU A 18 31.72 12.43 28.32
C LEU A 18 32.57 12.99 27.17
N MET A 19 31.96 13.31 26.01
CA MET A 19 32.60 14.15 24.98
C MET A 19 32.36 15.64 25.26
N SER A 20 33.43 16.41 25.47
CA SER A 20 33.40 17.87 25.49
C SER A 20 33.53 18.42 24.07
N VAL A 21 32.51 19.15 23.58
CA VAL A 21 32.61 19.92 22.34
C VAL A 21 32.86 21.38 22.73
N THR A 22 34.08 21.85 22.56
CA THR A 22 34.46 23.26 22.70
C THR A 22 34.24 23.97 21.36
N THR A 23 33.36 24.97 21.35
CA THR A 23 33.15 25.86 20.20
C THR A 23 34.11 27.06 20.31
N ALA A 24 34.99 27.25 19.31
CA ALA A 24 35.81 28.46 19.17
C ALA A 24 35.07 29.53 18.33
N PRO A 25 35.27 30.84 18.59
CA PRO A 25 34.58 31.93 17.88
C PRO A 25 35.21 32.22 16.49
N PRO A 26 34.49 32.91 15.59
CA PRO A 26 34.90 33.06 14.20
C PRO A 26 35.97 34.15 14.04
N SER A 27 37.00 33.87 13.24
CA SER A 27 37.96 34.87 12.74
C SER A 27 37.62 35.23 11.29
N ASP A 28 37.56 36.53 11.06
CA ASP A 28 37.23 37.21 9.81
C ASP A 28 38.52 37.42 8.98
N SER A 29 38.58 36.91 7.73
CA SER A 29 39.46 37.41 6.67
C SER A 29 39.24 36.71 5.31
N THR A 30 38.59 37.46 4.41
CA THR A 30 38.88 37.66 2.96
C THR A 30 39.58 36.60 2.08
N GLU A 31 38.91 36.37 0.94
CA GLU A 31 39.37 35.96 -0.41
C GLU A 31 39.35 34.47 -0.85
N PRO A 32 38.90 34.18 -2.10
CA PRO A 32 38.54 32.84 -2.55
C PRO A 32 39.74 32.10 -3.17
N GLN A 33 40.19 31.03 -2.53
CA GLN A 33 41.06 30.04 -3.20
C GLN A 33 40.19 28.99 -3.90
N THR A 34 40.30 28.95 -5.23
CA THR A 34 39.85 27.83 -6.05
C THR A 34 40.75 26.62 -5.79
N SER A 35 40.41 25.82 -4.78
CA SER A 35 41.00 24.50 -4.62
C SER A 35 40.35 23.55 -5.63
N HIS A 36 41.13 23.17 -6.65
CA HIS A 36 40.87 21.94 -7.40
C HIS A 36 40.90 20.77 -6.40
N ASP A 37 39.73 20.26 -6.05
CA ASP A 37 39.58 19.07 -5.24
C ASP A 37 39.93 17.86 -6.11
N SER A 38 41.23 17.56 -6.22
CA SER A 38 41.69 16.30 -6.80
C SER A 38 41.49 15.22 -5.74
N THR A 39 40.30 14.61 -5.72
CA THR A 39 40.07 13.39 -4.94
C THR A 39 41.12 12.35 -5.34
N ALA A 40 41.91 11.88 -4.38
CA ALA A 40 42.98 10.93 -4.65
C ALA A 40 42.40 9.65 -5.27
N PRO A 41 43.06 9.02 -6.26
CA PRO A 41 42.54 7.83 -6.97
C PRO A 41 42.10 6.66 -6.05
N GLY A 42 42.62 6.62 -4.82
CA GLY A 42 42.28 5.61 -3.81
C GLY A 42 40.93 5.86 -3.10
N GLU A 43 40.50 7.11 -2.93
CA GLU A 43 39.25 7.44 -2.24
C GLU A 43 38.03 7.18 -3.12
N GLU A 44 38.13 7.46 -4.41
CA GLU A 44 37.07 7.21 -5.39
C GLU A 44 36.84 5.69 -5.57
N LYS A 45 37.92 4.92 -5.60
CA LYS A 45 37.87 3.44 -5.64
C LYS A 45 37.30 2.83 -4.35
N SER A 46 37.64 3.41 -3.19
CA SER A 46 37.10 3.02 -1.89
C SER A 46 35.58 3.30 -1.78
N ARG A 47 35.13 4.48 -2.22
CA ARG A 47 33.71 4.83 -2.31
C ARG A 47 32.96 3.89 -3.25
N GLY A 48 33.49 3.64 -4.45
CA GLY A 48 32.88 2.70 -5.39
C GLY A 48 32.77 1.27 -4.83
N LEU A 49 33.77 0.80 -4.07
CA LEU A 49 33.72 -0.51 -3.40
C LEU A 49 32.72 -0.55 -2.23
N LEU A 50 32.56 0.54 -1.49
CA LEU A 50 31.56 0.67 -0.44
C LEU A 50 30.14 0.70 -1.00
N GLU A 51 29.91 1.45 -2.08
CA GLU A 51 28.63 1.47 -2.78
C GLU A 51 28.28 0.10 -3.39
N LEU A 52 29.24 -0.56 -4.03
CA LEU A 52 29.06 -1.92 -4.53
C LEU A 52 28.74 -2.88 -3.38
N ARG A 53 29.45 -2.82 -2.25
CA ARG A 53 29.15 -3.63 -1.07
C ARG A 53 27.77 -3.36 -0.50
N SER A 54 27.32 -2.10 -0.45
CA SER A 54 25.96 -1.79 0.00
C SER A 54 24.91 -2.35 -0.93
N VAL A 55 25.13 -2.26 -2.25
CA VAL A 55 24.21 -2.82 -3.26
C VAL A 55 24.16 -4.34 -3.17
N PHE A 56 25.31 -5.00 -3.01
CA PHE A 56 25.38 -6.46 -2.84
C PHE A 56 24.69 -6.90 -1.55
N ASN A 57 24.92 -6.21 -0.43
CA ASN A 57 24.25 -6.51 0.84
C ASN A 57 22.72 -6.33 0.74
N ASP A 58 22.25 -5.30 0.03
CA ASP A 58 20.83 -5.07 -0.20
C ASP A 58 20.18 -6.19 -1.03
N ILE A 59 20.87 -6.68 -2.06
CA ILE A 59 20.43 -7.80 -2.90
C ILE A 59 20.39 -9.10 -2.08
N GLU A 60 21.44 -9.37 -1.30
CA GLU A 60 21.57 -10.58 -0.50
C GLU A 60 20.53 -10.62 0.64
N GLU A 61 20.27 -9.48 1.29
CA GLU A 61 19.26 -9.37 2.35
C GLU A 61 17.83 -9.41 1.79
N THR A 62 17.58 -8.87 0.59
CA THR A 62 16.26 -9.01 -0.07
C THR A 62 16.00 -10.43 -0.54
N ALA A 63 17.04 -11.18 -0.90
CA ALA A 63 16.97 -12.60 -1.26
C ALA A 63 16.95 -13.55 -0.04
N ALA A 64 17.35 -13.09 1.15
CA ALA A 64 17.38 -13.90 2.35
C ALA A 64 15.97 -14.42 2.74
N PRO A 65 15.85 -15.66 3.25
CA PRO A 65 14.57 -16.21 3.67
C PRO A 65 13.88 -15.34 4.73
N LEU A 66 12.57 -15.18 4.60
CA LEU A 66 11.76 -14.45 5.58
C LEU A 66 11.64 -15.21 6.91
N VAL A 67 11.48 -14.47 8.02
CA VAL A 67 11.27 -15.07 9.35
C VAL A 67 9.87 -15.68 9.39
N ALA A 68 9.75 -17.00 9.55
CA ALA A 68 8.47 -17.70 9.50
C ALA A 68 7.37 -17.08 10.38
N SER A 69 6.15 -16.95 9.84
CA SER A 69 5.03 -16.38 10.59
C SER A 69 4.68 -17.25 11.80
N PRO A 70 4.42 -16.64 12.97
CA PRO A 70 3.86 -17.35 14.12
C PRO A 70 2.56 -18.09 13.77
N PRO A 71 2.22 -19.20 14.44
CA PRO A 71 0.97 -19.93 14.19
C PRO A 71 -0.29 -19.08 14.33
N VAL A 72 -0.30 -18.14 15.28
CA VAL A 72 -1.41 -17.20 15.50
C VAL A 72 -1.66 -16.32 14.28
N GLU A 73 -0.61 -15.87 13.61
CA GLU A 73 -0.73 -15.04 12.40
C GLU A 73 -1.38 -15.82 11.27
N LYS A 74 -0.91 -17.06 11.04
CA LYS A 74 -1.51 -17.95 10.03
C LYS A 74 -2.97 -18.25 10.32
N PHE A 75 -3.33 -18.41 11.58
CA PHE A 75 -4.72 -18.59 12.00
C PHE A 75 -5.56 -17.35 11.68
N LEU A 76 -5.10 -16.15 12.05
CA LEU A 76 -5.80 -14.90 11.76
C LEU A 76 -5.99 -14.67 10.25
N ILE A 77 -4.96 -14.95 9.45
CA ILE A 77 -5.03 -14.86 7.99
C ILE A 77 -6.04 -15.87 7.43
N THR A 78 -6.07 -17.09 7.97
CA THR A 78 -7.09 -18.09 7.60
C THR A 78 -8.49 -17.57 7.90
N VAL A 79 -8.71 -16.94 9.06
CA VAL A 79 -10.01 -16.33 9.39
C VAL A 79 -10.37 -15.22 8.40
N ILE A 80 -9.42 -14.32 8.09
CA ILE A 80 -9.63 -13.19 7.15
C ILE A 80 -9.96 -13.69 5.74
N VAL A 81 -9.37 -14.79 5.28
CA VAL A 81 -9.62 -15.33 3.94
C VAL A 81 -10.90 -16.17 3.90
N VAL A 82 -11.07 -17.08 4.86
CA VAL A 82 -12.10 -18.12 4.79
C VAL A 82 -13.46 -17.65 5.30
N VAL A 83 -13.53 -16.85 6.37
CA VAL A 83 -14.81 -16.42 6.94
C VAL A 83 -15.60 -15.53 5.98
N PRO A 84 -15.02 -14.47 5.37
CA PRO A 84 -15.71 -13.69 4.35
C PRO A 84 -16.15 -14.52 3.15
N LEU A 85 -15.35 -15.50 2.73
CA LEU A 85 -15.69 -16.39 1.61
C LEU A 85 -16.91 -17.27 1.92
N ILE A 86 -16.95 -17.89 3.12
CA ILE A 86 -18.11 -18.64 3.60
C ILE A 86 -19.33 -17.73 3.69
N ALA A 87 -19.18 -16.52 4.22
CA ALA A 87 -20.26 -15.55 4.32
C ALA A 87 -20.80 -15.12 2.95
N CYS A 88 -19.93 -14.99 1.94
CA CYS A 88 -20.31 -14.74 0.56
C CYS A 88 -21.13 -15.90 -0.02
N GLY A 89 -20.68 -17.15 0.18
CA GLY A 89 -21.44 -18.35 -0.21
C GLY A 89 -22.80 -18.44 0.49
N TYR A 90 -22.85 -18.17 1.80
CA TYR A 90 -24.09 -18.11 2.56
C TYR A 90 -25.02 -16.98 2.08
N GLY A 91 -24.47 -15.79 1.79
CA GLY A 91 -25.22 -14.68 1.20
C GLY A 91 -25.83 -15.06 -0.14
N GLY A 92 -25.08 -15.73 -1.01
CA GLY A 92 -25.58 -16.27 -2.28
C GLY A 92 -26.70 -17.30 -2.10
N TYR A 93 -26.54 -18.23 -1.16
CA TYR A 93 -27.60 -19.18 -0.79
C TYR A 93 -28.87 -18.48 -0.29
N ARG A 94 -28.73 -17.46 0.57
CA ARG A 94 -29.85 -16.67 1.09
C ARG A 94 -30.59 -15.91 -0.02
N LEU A 95 -29.86 -15.33 -0.97
CA LEU A 95 -30.47 -14.71 -2.16
C LEU A 95 -31.25 -15.73 -2.99
N GLY A 96 -30.70 -16.93 -3.17
CA GLY A 96 -31.37 -18.02 -3.90
C GLY A 96 -32.66 -18.51 -3.23
N GLN A 97 -32.71 -18.53 -1.89
CA GLN A 97 -33.90 -18.99 -1.16
C GLN A 97 -34.99 -17.93 -1.00
N TYR A 98 -34.60 -16.68 -0.71
CA TYR A 98 -35.54 -15.64 -0.27
C TYR A 98 -35.71 -14.50 -1.28
N GLY A 99 -34.96 -14.50 -2.38
CA GLY A 99 -35.00 -13.45 -3.40
C GLY A 99 -34.09 -12.27 -3.08
N LEU A 100 -34.50 -11.06 -3.49
CA LEU A 100 -33.66 -9.85 -3.49
C LEU A 100 -33.26 -9.42 -2.06
N MET A 101 -32.01 -8.99 -1.90
CA MET A 101 -31.57 -8.30 -0.68
C MET A 101 -32.32 -6.98 -0.51
N SER A 102 -32.42 -6.50 0.73
CA SER A 102 -33.00 -5.16 0.96
C SER A 102 -32.14 -4.08 0.31
N TRP A 103 -32.75 -2.97 -0.09
CA TRP A 103 -32.01 -1.82 -0.61
C TRP A 103 -31.00 -1.26 0.40
N LEU A 104 -31.28 -1.41 1.70
CA LEU A 104 -30.37 -1.05 2.78
C LEU A 104 -29.12 -1.95 2.77
N ASP A 105 -29.30 -3.28 2.70
CA ASP A 105 -28.18 -4.22 2.63
C ASP A 105 -27.33 -4.00 1.37
N LEU A 106 -28.00 -3.76 0.22
CA LEU A 106 -27.30 -3.45 -1.04
C LEU A 106 -26.51 -2.14 -0.92
N GLY A 107 -27.11 -1.12 -0.32
CA GLY A 107 -26.45 0.17 -0.07
C GLY A 107 -25.24 0.03 0.85
N LEU A 108 -25.34 -0.78 1.90
CA LEU A 108 -24.23 -1.06 2.82
C LEU A 108 -23.10 -1.84 2.14
N LEU A 109 -23.45 -2.85 1.32
CA LEU A 109 -22.49 -3.61 0.54
C LEU A 109 -21.76 -2.72 -0.48
N LEU A 110 -22.49 -2.06 -1.36
CA LEU A 110 -21.90 -1.24 -2.44
C LEU A 110 -21.21 0.01 -1.90
N GLY A 111 -21.84 0.71 -0.95
CA GLY A 111 -21.25 1.88 -0.31
C GLY A 111 -19.99 1.53 0.48
N GLY A 112 -20.01 0.43 1.22
CA GLY A 112 -18.83 -0.09 1.92
C GLY A 112 -17.72 -0.54 0.97
N TRP A 113 -18.07 -1.18 -0.14
CA TRP A 113 -17.12 -1.57 -1.19
C TRP A 113 -16.43 -0.34 -1.81
N TYR A 114 -17.18 0.67 -2.25
CA TYR A 114 -16.60 1.92 -2.75
C TYR A 114 -15.76 2.63 -1.70
N ALA A 115 -16.25 2.77 -0.46
CA ALA A 115 -15.53 3.48 0.59
C ALA A 115 -14.19 2.81 0.93
N THR A 116 -14.20 1.49 1.15
CA THR A 116 -12.99 0.74 1.51
C THR A 116 -12.04 0.57 0.33
N GLY A 117 -12.56 0.29 -0.87
CA GLY A 117 -11.78 0.21 -2.10
C GLY A 117 -11.06 1.53 -2.39
N LEU A 118 -11.78 2.66 -2.39
CA LEU A 118 -11.17 3.98 -2.58
C LEU A 118 -10.21 4.36 -1.44
N GLY A 119 -10.47 3.90 -0.22
CA GLY A 119 -9.53 4.01 0.89
C GLY A 119 -8.18 3.35 0.60
N ILE A 120 -8.19 2.16 -0.01
CA ILE A 120 -6.96 1.50 -0.48
C ILE A 120 -6.34 2.27 -1.64
N THR A 121 -7.09 2.56 -2.70
CA THR A 121 -6.50 3.12 -3.93
C THR A 121 -6.01 4.56 -3.74
N VAL A 122 -6.81 5.43 -3.14
CA VAL A 122 -6.46 6.85 -2.91
C VAL A 122 -5.55 6.97 -1.71
N GLY A 123 -5.90 6.31 -0.60
CA GLY A 123 -5.22 6.44 0.68
C GLY A 123 -3.90 5.67 0.76
N PHE A 124 -3.97 4.35 0.69
CA PHE A 124 -2.77 3.52 0.89
C PHE A 124 -1.88 3.53 -0.34
N HIS A 125 -2.45 3.30 -1.52
CA HIS A 125 -1.68 3.09 -2.73
C HIS A 125 -1.07 4.39 -3.28
N ARG A 126 -1.91 5.32 -3.73
CA ARG A 126 -1.42 6.54 -4.41
C ARG A 126 -0.82 7.55 -3.44
N MET A 127 -1.44 7.77 -2.27
CA MET A 127 -0.96 8.78 -1.31
C MET A 127 0.20 8.29 -0.44
N LEU A 128 0.09 7.12 0.23
CA LEU A 128 1.14 6.64 1.12
C LEU A 128 2.26 5.91 0.38
N ALA A 129 1.94 4.88 -0.39
CA ALA A 129 2.95 4.02 -0.98
C ALA A 129 3.75 4.74 -2.07
N HIS A 130 3.07 5.49 -2.95
CA HIS A 130 3.71 6.16 -4.10
C HIS A 130 3.90 7.67 -3.99
N ARG A 131 3.35 8.30 -2.93
CA ARG A 131 3.46 9.77 -2.73
C ARG A 131 3.10 10.55 -4.00
N ALA A 132 2.04 10.10 -4.67
CA ALA A 132 1.58 10.64 -5.93
C ALA A 132 0.90 12.02 -5.77
N PHE A 133 0.46 12.34 -4.55
CA PHE A 133 -0.03 13.64 -4.13
C PHE A 133 0.08 13.77 -2.61
N ASP A 134 -0.02 15.01 -2.11
CA ASP A 134 -0.19 15.31 -0.69
C ASP A 134 -1.63 15.77 -0.43
N ALA A 135 -2.18 15.42 0.74
CA ALA A 135 -3.50 15.89 1.19
C ALA A 135 -3.39 16.72 2.46
N THR A 136 -4.41 17.54 2.74
CA THR A 136 -4.53 18.21 4.05
C THR A 136 -4.67 17.18 5.17
N GLY A 137 -4.26 17.54 6.39
CA GLY A 137 -4.23 16.61 7.53
C GLY A 137 -5.55 15.82 7.74
N PRO A 138 -6.72 16.46 7.76
CA PRO A 138 -8.00 15.75 7.90
C PRO A 138 -8.31 14.80 6.75
N ILE A 139 -8.05 15.22 5.51
CA ILE A 139 -8.32 14.41 4.31
C ILE A 139 -7.37 13.23 4.22
N ARG A 140 -6.09 13.46 4.56
CA ARG A 140 -5.09 12.40 4.70
C ARG A 140 -5.55 11.35 5.71
N TYR A 141 -5.97 11.77 6.91
CA TYR A 141 -6.48 10.86 7.93
C TYR A 141 -7.72 10.09 7.47
N PHE A 142 -8.68 10.78 6.85
CA PHE A 142 -9.91 10.18 6.32
C PHE A 142 -9.62 9.04 5.35
N TRP A 143 -8.75 9.25 4.36
CA TRP A 143 -8.44 8.20 3.38
C TRP A 143 -7.67 7.02 3.99
N MET A 144 -6.75 7.29 4.93
CA MET A 144 -6.06 6.22 5.65
C MET A 144 -6.99 5.41 6.56
N ALA A 145 -7.96 6.06 7.19
CA ALA A 145 -8.98 5.37 7.99
C ALA A 145 -9.86 4.49 7.10
N LEU A 146 -10.35 5.00 5.97
CA LEU A 146 -11.12 4.20 5.00
C LEU A 146 -10.33 3.01 4.46
N GLY A 147 -9.04 3.17 4.15
CA GLY A 147 -8.17 2.06 3.73
C GLY A 147 -8.03 1.00 4.83
N SER A 148 -7.95 1.42 6.09
CA SER A 148 -7.87 0.50 7.24
C SER A 148 -9.16 -0.32 7.41
N LEU A 149 -10.33 0.23 7.05
CA LEU A 149 -11.59 -0.50 7.05
C LEU A 149 -11.64 -1.62 5.99
N ALA A 150 -10.70 -1.68 5.03
CA ALA A 150 -10.65 -2.74 4.02
C ALA A 150 -10.12 -4.08 4.55
N ILE A 151 -9.53 -4.12 5.76
CA ILE A 151 -9.01 -5.35 6.39
C ILE A 151 -7.94 -6.03 5.50
N GLN A 152 -6.94 -5.27 5.02
CA GLN A 152 -5.87 -5.79 4.14
C GLN A 152 -4.46 -5.66 4.72
N GLY A 153 -4.33 -5.62 6.05
CA GLY A 153 -3.12 -5.22 6.76
C GLY A 153 -3.12 -3.74 7.14
N SER A 154 -2.29 -3.41 8.12
CA SER A 154 -2.13 -2.04 8.62
C SER A 154 -1.50 -1.13 7.54
N PRO A 155 -1.70 0.20 7.57
CA PRO A 155 -1.18 1.09 6.53
C PRO A 155 0.33 0.98 6.33
N LEU A 156 1.13 0.84 7.40
CA LEU A 156 2.58 0.69 7.25
C LEU A 156 2.92 -0.66 6.62
N MET A 157 2.30 -1.74 7.10
CA MET A 157 2.56 -3.09 6.59
C MET A 157 2.16 -3.20 5.11
N TRP A 158 0.97 -2.72 4.76
CA TRP A 158 0.48 -2.70 3.38
C TRP A 158 1.46 -1.95 2.46
N CYS A 159 1.89 -0.75 2.87
CA CYS A 159 2.85 0.04 2.08
C CYS A 159 4.23 -0.64 1.98
N ALA A 160 4.69 -1.31 3.03
CA ALA A 160 5.98 -2.00 3.02
C ALA A 160 5.98 -3.20 2.07
N VAL A 161 4.94 -4.04 2.10
CA VAL A 161 4.75 -5.14 1.14
C VAL A 161 4.65 -4.59 -0.27
N HIS A 162 3.83 -3.56 -0.49
CA HIS A 162 3.59 -2.99 -1.80
C HIS A 162 4.84 -2.35 -2.42
N ARG A 163 5.61 -1.59 -1.64
CA ARG A 163 6.87 -1.00 -2.10
C ARG A 163 7.92 -2.06 -2.40
N ARG A 164 7.97 -3.13 -1.61
CA ARG A 164 8.81 -4.30 -1.91
C ARG A 164 8.39 -4.97 -3.20
N HIS A 165 7.08 -5.15 -3.44
CA HIS A 165 6.56 -5.65 -4.71
C HIS A 165 7.04 -4.80 -5.88
N HIS A 166 6.92 -3.47 -5.83
CA HIS A 166 7.45 -2.62 -6.90
C HIS A 166 8.96 -2.74 -7.13
N GLN A 167 9.75 -2.90 -6.07
CA GLN A 167 11.20 -3.05 -6.19
C GLN A 167 11.61 -4.41 -6.76
N CYS A 168 10.86 -5.46 -6.42
CA CYS A 168 11.16 -6.85 -6.79
C CYS A 168 10.17 -7.44 -7.80
N SER A 169 9.35 -6.61 -8.46
CA SER A 169 8.18 -7.05 -9.24
C SER A 169 8.55 -8.17 -10.22
N ASP A 170 7.85 -9.29 -10.11
CA ASP A 170 8.04 -10.49 -10.90
C ASP A 170 9.45 -11.11 -10.87
N LYS A 171 10.20 -10.83 -9.79
CA LYS A 171 11.55 -11.35 -9.51
C LYS A 171 11.60 -11.98 -8.11
N PRO A 172 12.65 -12.78 -7.81
CA PRO A 172 12.85 -13.29 -6.46
C PRO A 172 12.77 -12.17 -5.42
N GLY A 173 11.96 -12.39 -4.39
CA GLY A 173 11.69 -11.40 -3.35
C GLY A 173 10.36 -10.65 -3.49
N ASP A 174 9.69 -10.70 -4.65
CA ASP A 174 8.29 -10.25 -4.81
C ASP A 174 7.37 -11.08 -3.89
N PRO A 175 6.60 -10.45 -2.99
CA PRO A 175 5.68 -11.17 -2.12
C PRO A 175 4.65 -12.02 -2.85
N HIS A 176 4.17 -11.57 -4.01
CA HIS A 176 2.97 -12.12 -4.64
C HIS A 176 3.08 -12.21 -6.16
N SER A 177 4.27 -12.51 -6.68
CA SER A 177 4.44 -12.72 -8.13
C SER A 177 3.79 -14.05 -8.59
N PRO A 178 3.01 -14.04 -9.68
CA PRO A 178 2.54 -15.27 -10.31
C PRO A 178 3.61 -15.99 -11.14
N HIS A 179 4.77 -15.38 -11.39
CA HIS A 179 5.74 -15.85 -12.39
C HIS A 179 6.96 -16.58 -11.81
N LEU A 180 7.04 -16.75 -10.50
CA LEU A 180 8.17 -17.44 -9.83
C LEU A 180 8.03 -18.97 -9.77
N HIS A 181 6.90 -19.51 -10.22
CA HIS A 181 6.64 -20.95 -10.26
C HIS A 181 6.96 -21.48 -11.66
N ASN A 182 8.13 -22.10 -11.82
CA ASN A 182 8.61 -22.61 -13.11
C ASN A 182 8.16 -24.06 -13.35
N GLY A 183 7.67 -24.36 -14.56
CA GLY A 183 7.47 -25.73 -15.07
C GLY A 183 6.02 -26.11 -15.41
N GLY A 184 5.68 -26.15 -16.70
CA GLY A 184 4.39 -26.66 -17.18
C GLY A 184 3.14 -25.93 -16.66
N VAL A 185 1.96 -26.39 -17.11
CA VAL A 185 0.67 -25.73 -16.83
C VAL A 185 0.34 -25.68 -15.33
N TRP A 186 0.67 -26.74 -14.59
CA TRP A 186 0.38 -26.82 -13.16
C TRP A 186 1.12 -25.76 -12.33
N GLN A 187 2.36 -25.43 -12.67
CA GLN A 187 3.12 -24.41 -11.94
C GLN A 187 2.61 -23.01 -12.24
N ILE A 188 2.13 -22.74 -13.47
CA ILE A 188 1.43 -21.50 -13.82
C ILE A 188 0.17 -21.33 -12.95
N ILE A 189 -0.63 -22.40 -12.80
CA ILE A 189 -1.82 -22.36 -11.93
C ILE A 189 -1.42 -22.11 -10.47
N ARG A 190 -0.36 -22.76 -9.97
CA ARG A 190 0.14 -22.54 -8.61
C ARG A 190 0.62 -21.11 -8.41
N GLY A 191 1.33 -20.53 -9.38
CA GLY A 191 1.75 -19.13 -9.35
C GLY A 191 0.56 -18.18 -9.31
N PHE A 192 -0.45 -18.41 -10.15
CA PHE A 192 -1.68 -17.63 -10.11
C PHE A 192 -2.38 -17.71 -8.75
N LEU A 193 -2.61 -18.92 -8.22
CA LEU A 193 -3.23 -19.10 -6.90
C LEU A 193 -2.38 -18.50 -5.77
N HIS A 194 -1.05 -18.58 -5.87
CA HIS A 194 -0.14 -17.94 -4.95
C HIS A 194 -0.30 -16.43 -4.95
N SER A 195 -0.24 -15.78 -6.12
CA SER A 195 -0.43 -14.33 -6.25
C SER A 195 -1.80 -13.84 -5.81
N HIS A 196 -2.83 -14.68 -5.92
CA HIS A 196 -4.20 -14.34 -5.49
C HIS A 196 -4.34 -14.44 -3.96
N THR A 197 -4.04 -15.58 -3.35
CA THR A 197 -4.26 -15.78 -1.89
C THR A 197 -3.13 -16.52 -1.20
N GLY A 198 -2.37 -17.37 -1.90
CA GLY A 198 -1.34 -18.20 -1.26
C GLY A 198 -0.24 -17.37 -0.58
N TRP A 199 0.13 -16.22 -1.14
CA TRP A 199 1.14 -15.32 -0.57
C TRP A 199 0.75 -14.73 0.78
N LEU A 200 -0.56 -14.66 1.09
CA LEU A 200 -1.03 -14.14 2.37
C LEU A 200 -0.47 -15.00 3.52
N TYR A 201 -0.19 -16.28 3.30
CA TYR A 201 0.38 -17.17 4.32
C TYR A 201 1.91 -17.04 4.49
N SER A 202 2.53 -16.18 3.70
CA SER A 202 3.96 -15.90 3.76
C SER A 202 4.30 -14.98 4.93
N PRO A 203 5.58 -14.89 5.32
CA PRO A 203 5.98 -14.18 6.54
C PRO A 203 6.08 -12.67 6.43
N TYR A 204 5.63 -12.10 5.31
CA TYR A 204 5.72 -10.67 5.08
C TYR A 204 4.95 -9.85 6.13
N TRP A 205 3.91 -10.36 6.77
CA TRP A 205 3.12 -9.60 7.74
C TRP A 205 3.83 -9.28 9.06
N THR A 206 4.85 -10.08 9.40
CA THR A 206 5.50 -10.01 10.72
C THR A 206 7.01 -9.77 10.62
N ASP A 207 7.58 -9.73 9.41
CA ASP A 207 9.02 -9.58 9.24
C ASP A 207 9.48 -8.13 9.50
N PRO A 208 10.27 -7.88 10.56
CA PRO A 208 10.70 -6.53 10.92
C PRO A 208 11.58 -5.88 9.85
N ARG A 209 12.23 -6.67 8.98
CA ARG A 209 13.08 -6.15 7.90
C ARG A 209 12.28 -5.37 6.86
N LEU A 210 10.97 -5.56 6.78
CA LEU A 210 10.13 -4.82 5.83
C LEU A 210 10.02 -3.32 6.16
N LYS A 211 10.36 -2.90 7.38
CA LYS A 211 10.42 -1.48 7.75
C LYS A 211 11.41 -0.67 6.90
N LYS A 212 12.43 -1.33 6.32
CA LYS A 212 13.40 -0.66 5.44
C LYS A 212 12.80 -0.08 4.16
N PHE A 213 11.63 -0.59 3.73
CA PHE A 213 10.92 -0.09 2.55
C PHE A 213 10.05 1.16 2.86
N ILE A 214 9.89 1.52 4.13
CA ILE A 214 9.00 2.61 4.59
C ILE A 214 9.63 3.58 5.60
N PRO A 215 10.91 3.99 5.46
CA PRO A 215 11.57 4.85 6.45
C PRO A 215 10.86 6.19 6.64
N ASP A 216 10.20 6.71 5.61
CA ASP A 216 9.37 7.91 5.65
C ASP A 216 8.10 7.74 6.50
N LEU A 217 7.45 6.56 6.46
CA LEU A 217 6.24 6.29 7.25
C LEU A 217 6.57 6.00 8.72
N MET A 218 7.79 5.53 9.01
CA MET A 218 8.25 5.27 10.37
C MET A 218 8.37 6.54 11.23
N VAL A 219 8.34 7.73 10.60
CA VAL A 219 8.36 9.03 11.29
C VAL A 219 7.07 9.84 11.07
N ASP A 220 6.11 9.31 10.30
CA ASP A 220 4.82 9.95 10.05
C ASP A 220 3.85 9.68 11.21
N LYS A 221 3.61 10.72 12.02
CA LYS A 221 2.73 10.66 13.19
C LYS A 221 1.30 10.24 12.87
N GLN A 222 0.75 10.64 11.72
CA GLN A 222 -0.62 10.27 11.36
C GLN A 222 -0.72 8.81 10.92
N ALA A 223 0.24 8.37 10.09
CA ALA A 223 0.30 6.98 9.65
C ALA A 223 0.50 6.04 10.85
N LEU A 224 1.44 6.36 11.74
CA LEU A 224 1.69 5.62 12.99
C LEU A 224 0.48 5.58 13.91
N ALA A 225 -0.31 6.66 13.99
CA ALA A 225 -1.51 6.70 14.81
C ALA A 225 -2.58 5.72 14.28
N ILE A 226 -2.85 5.73 12.98
CA ILE A 226 -3.83 4.82 12.38
C ILE A 226 -3.35 3.37 12.46
N ASP A 227 -2.06 3.13 12.20
CA ASP A 227 -1.43 1.83 12.28
C ASP A 227 -1.57 1.19 13.68
N ARG A 228 -1.32 1.99 14.74
CA ARG A 228 -1.48 1.56 16.13
C ARG A 228 -2.89 1.07 16.46
N PHE A 229 -3.91 1.70 15.87
CA PHE A 229 -5.32 1.36 16.11
C PHE A 229 -5.90 0.44 15.03
N TYR A 230 -5.06 -0.25 14.26
CA TYR A 230 -5.51 -1.07 13.13
C TYR A 230 -6.60 -2.09 13.50
N TYR A 231 -6.46 -2.81 14.62
CA TYR A 231 -7.48 -3.76 15.07
C TYR A 231 -8.82 -3.10 15.46
N VAL A 232 -8.80 -1.84 15.91
CA VAL A 232 -10.02 -1.06 16.14
C VAL A 232 -10.70 -0.77 14.81
N TRP A 233 -9.95 -0.42 13.76
CA TRP A 233 -10.51 -0.22 12.42
C TRP A 233 -11.12 -1.49 11.84
N ILE A 234 -10.54 -2.67 12.11
CA ILE A 234 -11.16 -3.96 11.74
C ILE A 234 -12.50 -4.12 12.47
N ALA A 235 -12.54 -3.90 13.79
CA ALA A 235 -13.77 -4.01 14.55
C ALA A 235 -14.85 -3.04 14.05
N VAL A 236 -14.48 -1.78 13.78
CA VAL A 236 -15.37 -0.76 13.20
C VAL A 236 -15.89 -1.19 11.83
N SER A 237 -15.01 -1.73 10.98
CA SER A 237 -15.37 -2.20 9.64
C SER A 237 -16.49 -3.25 9.66
N LEU A 238 -16.46 -4.15 10.63
CA LEU A 238 -17.45 -5.21 10.78
C LEU A 238 -18.70 -4.75 11.56
N ALA A 239 -18.53 -3.97 12.62
CA ALA A 239 -19.61 -3.55 13.51
C ALA A 239 -20.45 -2.39 12.96
N LEU A 240 -19.84 -1.46 12.22
CA LEU A 240 -20.54 -0.25 11.76
C LEU A 240 -21.73 -0.56 10.82
N PRO A 241 -21.62 -1.45 9.82
CA PRO A 241 -22.77 -1.82 8.99
C PRO A 241 -23.89 -2.49 9.79
N ALA A 242 -23.53 -3.32 10.79
CA ALA A 242 -24.49 -3.94 11.70
C ALA A 242 -25.23 -2.91 12.54
N LEU A 243 -24.50 -1.93 13.08
CA LEU A 243 -25.07 -0.84 13.86
C LEU A 243 -26.02 0.01 13.01
N ILE A 244 -25.60 0.40 11.80
CA ILE A 244 -26.43 1.20 10.89
C ILE A 244 -27.72 0.43 10.55
N ALA A 245 -27.62 -0.81 10.11
CA ALA A 245 -28.78 -1.59 9.72
C ALA A 245 -29.71 -1.89 10.90
N GLY A 246 -29.14 -2.20 12.07
CA GLY A 246 -29.90 -2.44 13.29
C GLY A 246 -30.68 -1.21 13.75
N LEU A 247 -30.07 -0.02 13.71
CA LEU A 247 -30.72 1.23 14.08
C LEU A 247 -31.77 1.68 13.06
N VAL A 248 -31.49 1.56 11.75
CA VAL A 248 -32.44 1.96 10.70
C VAL A 248 -33.68 1.07 10.71
N THR A 249 -33.50 -0.23 10.93
CA THR A 249 -34.61 -1.20 10.95
C THR A 249 -35.22 -1.40 12.34
N TRP A 250 -34.61 -0.81 13.38
CA TRP A 250 -34.93 -1.08 14.79
C TRP A 250 -35.00 -2.58 15.11
N SER A 251 -34.07 -3.38 14.57
CA SER A 251 -34.13 -4.84 14.70
C SER A 251 -32.76 -5.53 14.77
N TRP A 252 -32.69 -6.61 15.54
CA TRP A 252 -31.54 -7.52 15.55
C TRP A 252 -31.36 -8.25 14.22
N HIS A 253 -32.45 -8.51 13.50
CA HIS A 253 -32.39 -9.08 12.16
C HIS A 253 -31.64 -8.15 11.20
N GLY A 254 -32.00 -6.87 11.16
CA GLY A 254 -31.29 -5.88 10.36
C GLY A 254 -29.84 -5.72 10.78
N ALA A 255 -29.53 -5.76 12.08
CA ALA A 255 -28.14 -5.77 12.53
C ALA A 255 -27.35 -6.98 11.96
N ALA A 256 -27.95 -8.18 11.98
CA ALA A 256 -27.35 -9.37 11.43
C ALA A 256 -27.17 -9.31 9.91
N THR A 257 -28.14 -8.78 9.15
CA THR A 257 -28.01 -8.63 7.69
C THR A 257 -27.00 -7.54 7.33
N GLY A 258 -26.95 -6.44 8.07
CA GLY A 258 -25.92 -5.40 7.91
C GLY A 258 -24.51 -5.93 8.17
N PHE A 259 -24.32 -6.72 9.24
CA PHE A 259 -23.06 -7.41 9.52
C PHE A 259 -22.67 -8.36 8.38
N LEU A 260 -23.62 -9.15 7.89
CA LEU A 260 -23.39 -10.10 6.80
C LEU A 260 -23.01 -9.36 5.51
N TRP A 261 -23.86 -8.47 5.00
CA TRP A 261 -23.70 -7.86 3.69
C TRP A 261 -22.66 -6.74 3.68
N GLY A 262 -22.79 -5.76 4.59
CA GLY A 262 -21.88 -4.62 4.66
C GLY A 262 -20.56 -4.90 5.39
N GLY A 263 -20.52 -5.94 6.23
CA GLY A 263 -19.31 -6.42 6.91
C GLY A 263 -18.59 -7.50 6.10
N LEU A 264 -19.08 -8.74 6.20
CA LEU A 264 -18.36 -9.93 5.71
C LEU A 264 -18.37 -10.10 4.19
N VAL A 265 -19.54 -10.01 3.54
CA VAL A 265 -19.64 -10.15 2.07
C VAL A 265 -18.90 -9.02 1.38
N ARG A 266 -19.05 -7.79 1.88
CA ARG A 266 -18.28 -6.63 1.40
C ARG A 266 -16.77 -6.85 1.54
N ALA A 267 -16.29 -7.35 2.69
CA ALA A 267 -14.88 -7.69 2.85
C ALA A 267 -14.42 -8.70 1.80
N CYS A 268 -15.19 -9.79 1.59
CA CYS A 268 -14.91 -10.79 0.56
C CYS A 268 -14.80 -10.16 -0.84
N VAL A 269 -15.77 -9.33 -1.23
CA VAL A 269 -15.78 -8.67 -2.55
C VAL A 269 -14.58 -7.74 -2.70
N THR A 270 -14.32 -6.87 -1.72
CA THR A 270 -13.17 -5.96 -1.74
C THR A 270 -11.85 -6.73 -1.83
N HIS A 271 -11.67 -7.77 -1.01
CA HIS A 271 -10.47 -8.60 -0.98
C HIS A 271 -10.18 -9.25 -2.33
N HIS A 272 -11.14 -10.00 -2.87
CA HIS A 272 -10.92 -10.72 -4.13
C HIS A 272 -10.72 -9.77 -5.32
N ILE A 273 -11.35 -8.57 -5.30
CA ILE A 273 -11.06 -7.54 -6.31
C ILE A 273 -9.62 -7.04 -6.16
N THR A 274 -9.17 -6.70 -4.95
CA THR A 274 -7.79 -6.21 -4.75
C THR A 274 -6.76 -7.28 -5.05
N TRP A 275 -6.95 -8.51 -4.58
CA TRP A 275 -6.04 -9.63 -4.84
C TRP A 275 -5.98 -10.02 -6.32
N SER A 276 -7.03 -9.71 -7.09
CA SER A 276 -7.01 -9.85 -8.54
C SER A 276 -6.06 -8.87 -9.23
N ILE A 277 -5.68 -7.75 -8.61
CA ILE A 277 -4.64 -6.88 -9.15
C ILE A 277 -3.29 -7.62 -9.17
N ASN A 278 -2.95 -8.31 -8.08
CA ASN A 278 -1.70 -9.08 -8.00
C ASN A 278 -1.69 -10.27 -8.97
N SER A 279 -2.84 -10.91 -9.15
CA SER A 279 -2.97 -12.15 -9.93
C SER A 279 -3.39 -11.89 -11.38
N VAL A 280 -4.61 -11.41 -11.60
CA VAL A 280 -5.14 -11.15 -12.95
C VAL A 280 -4.32 -10.08 -13.66
N CYS A 281 -4.00 -8.96 -13.02
CA CYS A 281 -3.30 -7.87 -13.72
C CYS A 281 -1.80 -8.11 -13.92
N HIS A 282 -1.21 -9.21 -13.41
CA HIS A 282 0.14 -9.64 -13.81
C HIS A 282 0.14 -10.78 -14.84
N VAL A 283 -1.02 -11.35 -15.16
CA VAL A 283 -1.13 -12.48 -16.10
C VAL A 283 -1.93 -12.10 -17.34
N PHE A 284 -3.06 -11.41 -17.19
CA PHE A 284 -4.04 -11.16 -18.23
C PHE A 284 -4.27 -9.67 -18.49
N GLY A 285 -4.05 -9.24 -19.73
CA GLY A 285 -4.30 -7.87 -20.17
C GLY A 285 -3.32 -7.41 -21.25
N LYS A 286 -3.19 -6.10 -21.41
CA LYS A 286 -2.28 -5.47 -22.39
C LYS A 286 -1.11 -4.76 -21.71
N GLN A 287 0.06 -4.80 -22.33
CA GLN A 287 1.18 -3.94 -21.98
C GLN A 287 1.26 -2.81 -23.00
N ASP A 288 0.97 -1.59 -22.55
CA ASP A 288 1.04 -0.37 -23.35
C ASP A 288 2.37 0.37 -23.16
N TYR A 289 3.06 0.12 -22.04
CA TYR A 289 4.30 0.76 -21.66
C TYR A 289 5.31 -0.25 -21.10
N GLN A 290 6.59 0.04 -21.32
CA GLN A 290 7.73 -0.67 -20.74
C GLN A 290 7.82 -0.37 -19.23
N ALA A 291 7.58 -1.40 -18.41
CA ALA A 291 7.65 -1.32 -16.94
C ALA A 291 8.78 -2.17 -16.34
N GLY A 292 9.33 -3.14 -17.08
CA GLY A 292 10.37 -4.05 -16.59
C GLY A 292 9.86 -5.25 -15.79
N ASP A 293 8.55 -5.51 -15.85
CA ASP A 293 7.86 -6.65 -15.25
C ASP A 293 6.70 -7.14 -16.14
N ALA A 294 5.86 -8.06 -15.64
CA ALA A 294 4.75 -8.64 -16.38
C ALA A 294 3.39 -7.96 -16.09
N SER A 295 3.38 -6.79 -15.46
CA SER A 295 2.15 -6.01 -15.21
C SER A 295 1.38 -5.73 -16.50
N ARG A 296 0.04 -5.79 -16.46
CA ARG A 296 -0.88 -5.66 -17.60
C ARG A 296 -2.09 -4.80 -17.25
N ASN A 297 -2.52 -3.98 -18.20
CA ASN A 297 -3.78 -3.25 -18.17
C ASN A 297 -4.95 -4.20 -18.41
N ASN A 298 -5.87 -4.28 -17.46
CA ASN A 298 -7.08 -5.09 -17.49
C ASN A 298 -8.32 -4.20 -17.31
N VAL A 299 -9.22 -4.21 -18.30
CA VAL A 299 -10.39 -3.32 -18.33
C VAL A 299 -11.39 -3.63 -17.22
N ILE A 300 -11.62 -4.90 -16.92
CA ILE A 300 -12.59 -5.33 -15.90
C ILE A 300 -12.16 -4.77 -14.54
N PHE A 301 -10.89 -4.96 -14.19
CA PHE A 301 -10.34 -4.43 -12.94
C PHE A 301 -10.08 -2.92 -12.99
N GLY A 302 -10.00 -2.32 -14.18
CA GLY A 302 -10.00 -0.86 -14.33
C GLY A 302 -11.27 -0.25 -13.73
N PHE A 303 -12.41 -0.91 -13.89
CA PHE A 303 -13.69 -0.50 -13.28
C PHE A 303 -13.86 -1.03 -11.86
N LEU A 304 -13.68 -2.34 -11.64
CA LEU A 304 -13.95 -2.96 -10.33
C LEU A 304 -12.99 -2.49 -9.24
N ALA A 305 -11.72 -2.27 -9.57
CA ALA A 305 -10.72 -1.78 -8.61
C ALA A 305 -10.49 -0.27 -8.75
N HIS A 306 -11.51 0.49 -9.19
CA HIS A 306 -11.52 1.96 -9.15
C HIS A 306 -10.31 2.64 -9.83
N GLY A 307 -9.78 2.03 -10.89
CA GLY A 307 -8.62 2.50 -11.66
C GLY A 307 -7.36 1.64 -11.53
N GLU A 308 -7.29 0.73 -10.56
CA GLU A 308 -6.08 -0.09 -10.32
C GLU A 308 -5.85 -1.17 -11.38
N GLY A 309 -6.87 -1.54 -12.16
CA GLY A 309 -6.66 -2.45 -13.29
C GLY A 309 -5.84 -1.86 -14.43
N TRP A 310 -5.55 -0.56 -14.46
CA TRP A 310 -4.57 0.04 -15.37
C TRP A 310 -3.14 -0.21 -14.87
N HIS A 311 -2.85 -1.48 -14.58
CA HIS A 311 -1.71 -1.89 -13.77
C HIS A 311 -0.38 -1.75 -14.49
N ASN A 312 -0.34 -1.99 -15.81
CA ASN A 312 0.87 -1.73 -16.59
C ASN A 312 1.20 -0.23 -16.65
N ASN A 313 0.18 0.62 -16.79
CA ASN A 313 0.40 2.06 -16.73
C ASN A 313 0.98 2.49 -15.38
N HIS A 314 0.41 1.94 -14.30
CA HIS A 314 0.89 2.17 -12.94
C HIS A 314 2.35 1.74 -12.76
N HIS A 315 2.70 0.51 -13.11
CA HIS A 315 4.07 0.01 -12.99
C HIS A 315 5.07 0.76 -13.88
N ALA A 316 4.65 1.25 -15.06
CA ALA A 316 5.48 2.11 -15.89
C ALA A 316 5.68 3.51 -15.29
N PHE A 317 4.73 4.02 -14.50
CA PHE A 317 4.75 5.36 -13.90
C PHE A 317 4.26 5.37 -12.44
N PRO A 318 4.97 4.73 -11.50
CA PRO A 318 4.44 4.41 -10.17
C PRO A 318 4.10 5.65 -9.33
N ASN A 319 4.79 6.77 -9.56
CA ASN A 319 4.54 8.01 -8.83
C ASN A 319 3.35 8.81 -9.39
N SER A 320 2.64 8.31 -10.40
CA SER A 320 1.50 9.01 -10.97
C SER A 320 0.24 8.83 -10.13
N ALA A 321 -0.50 9.93 -9.93
CA ALA A 321 -1.83 9.89 -9.33
C ALA A 321 -2.91 9.39 -10.31
N ARG A 322 -2.58 9.22 -11.60
CA ARG A 322 -3.50 8.84 -12.67
C ARG A 322 -3.01 7.55 -13.33
N HIS A 323 -3.69 6.43 -13.08
CA HIS A 323 -3.34 5.16 -13.70
C HIS A 323 -4.01 5.02 -15.07
N GLY A 324 -5.22 5.58 -15.26
CA GLY A 324 -5.90 5.59 -16.55
C GLY A 324 -5.34 6.62 -17.53
N LEU A 325 -4.31 6.26 -18.31
CA LEU A 325 -3.56 7.18 -19.17
C LEU A 325 -4.18 7.42 -20.56
N LYS A 326 -5.14 6.59 -20.98
CA LYS A 326 -5.94 6.79 -22.21
C LYS A 326 -7.29 7.43 -21.87
N TRP A 327 -7.92 8.08 -22.86
CA TRP A 327 -9.19 8.80 -22.65
C TRP A 327 -10.35 7.90 -22.20
N TRP A 328 -10.36 6.63 -22.62
CA TRP A 328 -11.37 5.63 -22.27
C TRP A 328 -11.02 4.83 -21.01
N GLN A 329 -9.80 4.97 -20.48
CA GLN A 329 -9.36 4.28 -19.27
C GLN A 329 -9.91 5.01 -18.04
N PHE A 330 -11.17 4.72 -17.70
CA PHE A 330 -11.82 5.33 -16.55
C PHE A 330 -11.10 4.98 -15.25
N ASP A 331 -10.81 5.99 -14.43
CA ASP A 331 -10.07 5.88 -13.18
C ASP A 331 -10.78 6.75 -12.13
N LEU A 332 -11.65 6.11 -11.34
CA LEU A 332 -12.46 6.80 -10.33
C LEU A 332 -11.58 7.47 -9.26
N SER A 333 -10.50 6.80 -8.86
CA SER A 333 -9.56 7.33 -7.87
C SER A 333 -8.91 8.62 -8.37
N TRP A 334 -8.53 8.68 -9.66
CA TRP A 334 -8.02 9.90 -10.28
C TRP A 334 -9.06 11.03 -10.30
N VAL A 335 -10.31 10.72 -10.64
CA VAL A 335 -11.40 11.72 -10.65
C VAL A 335 -11.54 12.35 -9.26
N LEU A 336 -11.49 11.56 -8.20
CA LEU A 336 -11.56 12.05 -6.82
C LEU A 336 -10.33 12.86 -6.42
N ILE A 337 -9.11 12.39 -6.73
CA ILE A 337 -7.88 13.14 -6.47
C ILE A 337 -7.91 14.50 -7.18
N ARG A 338 -8.40 14.55 -8.41
CA ARG A 338 -8.57 15.81 -9.16
C ARG A 338 -9.64 16.72 -8.60
N GLY A 339 -10.73 16.17 -8.10
CA GLY A 339 -11.72 16.92 -7.33
C GLY A 339 -11.09 17.57 -6.09
N MET A 340 -10.34 16.78 -5.31
CA MET A 340 -9.63 17.28 -4.13
C MET A 340 -8.60 18.35 -4.48
N GLU A 341 -7.85 18.20 -5.58
CA GLU A 341 -6.90 19.21 -6.05
C GLU A 341 -7.57 20.54 -6.35
N ARG A 342 -8.69 20.52 -7.09
CA ARG A 342 -9.48 21.73 -7.41
C ARG A 342 -10.02 22.41 -6.16
N LEU A 343 -10.39 21.63 -5.14
CA LEU A 343 -10.86 22.12 -3.85
C LEU A 343 -9.72 22.51 -2.89
N ARG A 344 -8.45 22.43 -3.33
CA ARG A 344 -7.24 22.68 -2.50
C ARG A 344 -7.13 21.75 -1.29
N LEU A 345 -7.77 20.60 -1.35
CA LEU A 345 -7.67 19.51 -0.36
C LEU A 345 -6.50 18.57 -0.66
N ALA A 346 -6.05 18.54 -1.93
CA ALA A 346 -4.84 17.87 -2.38
C ALA A 346 -3.90 18.86 -3.08
N ARG A 347 -2.59 18.60 -3.02
CA ARG A 347 -1.53 19.37 -3.68
C ARG A 347 -0.43 18.45 -4.18
N ASN A 348 0.50 18.98 -4.97
CA ASN A 348 1.63 18.23 -5.52
C ASN A 348 1.19 16.97 -6.29
N VAL A 349 0.08 17.04 -7.02
CA VAL A 349 -0.48 15.92 -7.76
C VAL A 349 0.41 15.63 -8.98
N LYS A 350 0.96 14.42 -9.03
CA LYS A 350 1.91 14.00 -10.06
C LYS A 350 1.23 13.27 -11.20
N VAL A 351 1.57 13.65 -12.43
CA VAL A 351 1.20 12.95 -13.66
C VAL A 351 2.42 12.84 -14.59
N PRO A 352 2.52 11.80 -15.43
CA PRO A 352 3.66 11.65 -16.33
C PRO A 352 3.64 12.76 -17.37
N ALA A 353 4.79 13.36 -17.63
CA ALA A 353 4.97 14.31 -18.73
C ALA A 353 4.87 13.60 -20.10
N ALA A 354 4.54 14.34 -21.15
CA ALA A 354 4.31 13.77 -22.48
C ALA A 354 5.55 13.03 -23.03
N ASN A 355 6.75 13.54 -22.77
CA ASN A 355 8.01 12.89 -23.15
C ASN A 355 8.25 11.56 -22.42
N MET A 356 7.84 11.45 -21.15
CA MET A 356 7.92 10.21 -20.37
C MET A 356 6.96 9.15 -20.93
N LEU A 357 5.75 9.57 -21.32
CA LEU A 357 4.77 8.69 -21.97
C LEU A 357 5.30 8.16 -23.30
N SER A 358 5.83 9.03 -24.18
CA SER A 358 6.36 8.60 -25.46
C SER A 358 7.60 7.72 -25.31
N GLY A 359 8.48 8.02 -24.34
CA GLY A 359 9.74 7.31 -24.15
C GLY A 359 9.60 5.89 -23.61
N ARG A 360 8.47 5.54 -22.99
CA ARG A 360 8.21 4.19 -22.46
C ARG A 360 7.15 3.41 -23.24
N ARG A 361 6.58 3.97 -24.31
CA ARG A 361 5.49 3.31 -25.04
C ARG A 361 6.02 2.07 -25.77
N LEU A 362 5.21 0.99 -25.79
CA LEU A 362 5.47 -0.24 -26.54
C LEU A 362 4.91 -0.19 -27.96
#